data_AF-A0A7W1KLH4-F1
#
_entry.id   AF-A0A7W1KLH4-F1
#
_cell.length_a   1.000
_cell.length_b   1.000
_cell.length_c   1.000
_cell.angle_alpha   90.00
_cell.angle_beta   90.00
_cell.angle_gamma   90.00
#
_symmetry.space_group_name_H-M   'P 1'
#
loop_
_entity.id
_entity.type
_entity.pdbx_description
1 polymer ?
#
loop_
_entity_poly.entity_id
_entity_poly.type
_entity_poly.pdbx_seq_one_letter_code
_entity_poly.pdbx_strand_id
1 'polypeptide(L)'
;MALEGPLKEFHIQDVFQLLDLGRKSGVLRVTSELRQTAGTVSFERGGVVAATLGRDPQPIGARLVRQGRISGDELGRALALQHSGDSRRLGDILVSSGAIARRELDRQLKAQIEEAIFELLGWSEGYFRFEDGAPCEGVVEAPVRIPTEGLLMEAARRSDEWSRIEAKVPHLRVVPRLPPADAAAGDRLDLTPLEWEVLAAVDGVRDLHVLAAELGRSEFDVARTAYTLSAAGVIVLDSGGSPGKDNGGPQVLLEPARQALAQGEYEKAANVLQEVLRSDPLMPEARRLFGVCQAALGRFRSAAETWKAWSRLGTHTSAEEALLPAVDRLRQAAERLAEELESYRD
;
A
#
# COMPACT_ATOMS: atom_id res chain seq x y z
N MET A 1 -24.25 3.27 19.12
CA MET A 1 -24.57 3.49 17.69
C MET A 1 -23.39 2.96 16.90
N ALA A 2 -23.62 2.12 15.89
CA ALA A 2 -22.56 1.72 14.98
C ALA A 2 -22.35 2.85 13.97
N LEU A 3 -21.11 3.31 13.81
CA LEU A 3 -20.73 4.24 12.75
C LEU A 3 -20.21 3.39 11.59
N GLU A 4 -20.97 3.28 10.50
CA GLU A 4 -20.59 2.48 9.34
C GLU A 4 -20.96 3.19 8.03
N GLY A 5 -20.19 2.92 6.97
CA GLY A 5 -20.41 3.56 5.68
C GLY A 5 -19.31 3.29 4.66
N PRO A 6 -19.52 3.70 3.39
CA PRO A 6 -18.50 3.60 2.35
C PRO A 6 -17.46 4.72 2.47
N LEU A 7 -16.18 4.40 2.24
CA LEU A 7 -15.07 5.35 2.27
C LEU A 7 -15.12 6.40 1.14
N LYS A 8 -15.94 6.17 0.12
CA LYS A 8 -16.15 7.12 -0.99
C LYS A 8 -16.99 8.33 -0.56
N GLU A 9 -17.85 8.16 0.45
CA GLU A 9 -18.75 9.22 0.95
C GLU A 9 -18.18 9.90 2.20
N PHE A 10 -17.45 9.14 3.02
CA PHE A 10 -16.78 9.63 4.22
C PHE A 10 -15.30 9.26 4.15
N HIS A 11 -14.43 10.27 4.05
CA HIS A 11 -13.00 10.00 4.06
C HIS A 11 -12.61 9.38 5.39
N ILE A 12 -11.69 8.42 5.36
CA ILE A 12 -11.20 7.75 6.57
C ILE A 12 -10.63 8.73 7.60
N GLN A 13 -10.09 9.86 7.14
CA GLN A 13 -9.60 10.97 7.98
C GLN A 13 -10.72 11.57 8.83
N ASP A 14 -11.90 11.80 8.24
CA ASP A 14 -13.08 12.34 8.93
C ASP A 14 -13.56 11.38 10.00
N VAL A 15 -13.54 10.07 9.70
CA VAL A 15 -13.90 9.02 10.67
C VAL A 15 -12.96 9.07 11.88
N PHE A 16 -11.65 9.15 11.66
CA PHE A 16 -10.67 9.28 12.74
C PHE A 16 -10.91 10.54 13.58
N GLN A 17 -11.19 11.67 12.93
CA GLN A 17 -11.46 12.93 13.63
C GLN A 17 -12.73 12.87 14.48
N LEU A 18 -13.81 12.25 13.97
CA LEU A 18 -15.06 12.04 14.70
C LEU A 18 -14.86 11.15 15.93
N LEU A 19 -14.05 10.08 15.81
CA LEU A 19 -13.74 9.19 16.92
C LEU A 19 -12.89 9.89 18.00
N ASP A 20 -11.98 10.78 17.61
CA ASP A 20 -11.18 11.58 18.54
C ASP A 20 -12.03 12.64 19.28
N LEU A 21 -12.80 13.45 18.55
CA LEU A 21 -13.73 14.44 19.09
C LEU A 21 -14.75 13.80 20.04
N GLY A 22 -15.30 12.66 19.65
CA GLY A 22 -16.23 11.88 20.46
C GLY A 22 -15.58 11.10 21.60
N ARG A 23 -14.23 11.15 21.73
CA ARG A 23 -13.42 10.38 22.69
C ARG A 23 -13.84 8.91 22.75
N LYS A 24 -14.13 8.34 21.57
CA LYS A 24 -14.67 6.99 21.45
C LYS A 24 -13.62 5.94 21.77
N SER A 25 -14.07 4.85 22.36
CA SER A 25 -13.30 3.63 22.56
C SER A 25 -14.01 2.52 21.81
N GLY A 26 -13.25 1.69 21.10
CA GLY A 26 -13.83 0.63 20.27
C GLY A 26 -12.91 0.22 19.15
N VAL A 27 -13.47 -0.54 18.20
CA VAL A 27 -12.70 -1.11 17.10
C VAL A 27 -13.30 -0.65 15.77
N LEU A 28 -12.47 0.02 14.96
CA LEU A 28 -12.76 0.38 13.58
C LEU A 28 -12.24 -0.73 12.67
N ARG A 29 -13.13 -1.35 11.89
CA ARG A 29 -12.79 -2.28 10.82
C ARG A 29 -12.97 -1.58 9.49
N VAL A 30 -11.99 -1.75 8.60
CA VAL A 30 -12.02 -1.22 7.24
C VAL A 30 -11.78 -2.38 6.29
N THR A 31 -12.64 -2.56 5.30
CA THR A 31 -12.52 -3.62 4.30
C THR A 31 -12.49 -3.03 2.92
N SER A 32 -11.57 -3.48 2.08
CA SER A 32 -11.52 -3.15 0.66
C SER A 32 -11.64 -4.43 -0.15
N GLU A 33 -12.68 -4.50 -0.99
CA GLU A 33 -12.86 -5.61 -1.93
C GLU A 33 -11.83 -5.55 -3.07
N LEU A 34 -11.50 -4.34 -3.54
CA LEU A 34 -10.56 -4.13 -4.64
C LEU A 34 -9.13 -4.52 -4.27
N ARG A 35 -8.69 -4.17 -3.05
CA ARG A 35 -7.37 -4.53 -2.52
C ARG A 35 -7.34 -5.93 -1.89
N GLN A 36 -8.49 -6.62 -1.82
CA GLN A 36 -8.69 -7.92 -1.16
C GLN A 36 -8.14 -7.99 0.28
N THR A 37 -8.12 -6.84 0.96
CA THR A 37 -7.45 -6.66 2.24
C THR A 37 -8.36 -5.95 3.23
N ALA A 38 -8.03 -6.08 4.51
CA ALA A 38 -8.78 -5.49 5.60
C ALA A 38 -7.82 -4.88 6.63
N GLY A 39 -8.25 -3.80 7.26
CA GLY A 39 -7.58 -3.16 8.36
C GLY A 39 -8.44 -3.15 9.61
N THR A 40 -7.80 -3.22 10.76
CA THR A 40 -8.45 -3.07 12.06
C THR A 40 -7.66 -2.07 12.89
N VAL A 41 -8.35 -1.07 13.44
CA VAL A 41 -7.77 -0.02 14.27
C VAL A 41 -8.54 0.04 15.59
N SER A 42 -7.83 -0.09 16.70
CA SER A 42 -8.40 -0.02 18.04
C SER A 42 -8.18 1.35 18.64
N PHE A 43 -9.26 1.93 19.15
CA PHE A 43 -9.28 3.26 19.76
C PHE A 43 -9.55 3.15 21.27
N GLU A 44 -8.89 4.00 22.04
CA GLU A 44 -9.15 4.22 23.44
C GLU A 44 -9.22 5.73 23.72
N ARG A 45 -10.41 6.19 24.16
CA ARG A 45 -10.69 7.60 24.47
C ARG A 45 -10.25 8.55 23.36
N GLY A 46 -10.47 8.18 22.09
CA GLY A 46 -10.08 8.95 20.91
C GLY A 46 -8.63 8.77 20.42
N GLY A 47 -7.76 8.09 21.19
CA GLY A 47 -6.40 7.76 20.75
C GLY A 47 -6.29 6.36 20.17
N VAL A 48 -5.35 6.16 19.24
CA VAL A 48 -5.10 4.84 18.65
C VAL A 48 -4.15 4.02 19.53
N VAL A 49 -4.53 2.79 19.84
CA VAL A 49 -3.76 1.87 20.71
C VAL A 49 -3.26 0.63 19.99
N ALA A 50 -3.89 0.27 18.86
CA ALA A 50 -3.42 -0.79 17.98
C ALA A 50 -3.93 -0.56 16.56
N ALA A 51 -3.14 -0.95 15.56
CA ALA A 51 -3.55 -0.97 14.17
C ALA A 51 -2.90 -2.16 13.47
N THR A 52 -3.68 -2.84 12.62
CA THR A 52 -3.22 -3.96 11.80
C THR A 52 -3.82 -3.82 10.41
N LEU A 53 -3.04 -4.17 9.40
CA LEU A 53 -3.46 -4.19 8.01
C LEU A 53 -3.09 -5.53 7.38
N GLY A 54 -3.94 -6.04 6.50
CA GLY A 54 -3.72 -7.32 5.84
C GLY A 54 -4.45 -8.48 6.50
N ARG A 55 -4.52 -9.59 5.76
CA ARG A 55 -5.06 -10.87 6.25
C ARG A 55 -4.12 -11.58 7.21
N ASP A 56 -2.82 -11.26 7.15
CA ASP A 56 -1.78 -11.87 7.97
C ASP A 56 -0.90 -10.75 8.55
N PRO A 57 -1.32 -10.10 9.65
CA PRO A 57 -0.54 -9.05 10.28
C PRO A 57 0.81 -9.64 10.68
N GLN A 58 1.91 -9.14 10.13
CA GLN A 58 3.23 -9.63 10.52
C GLN A 58 3.36 -9.54 12.04
N PRO A 59 3.60 -10.66 12.73
CA PRO A 59 3.78 -10.63 14.17
C PRO A 59 5.00 -9.76 14.50
N ILE A 60 4.86 -8.93 15.54
CA ILE A 60 5.95 -8.05 16.00
C ILE A 60 7.27 -8.82 16.20
N GLY A 61 7.21 -10.09 16.62
CA GLY A 61 8.37 -10.96 16.78
C GLY A 61 9.17 -11.16 15.48
N ALA A 62 8.51 -11.45 14.36
CA ALA A 62 9.18 -11.63 13.07
C ALA A 62 9.85 -10.32 12.61
N ARG A 63 9.19 -9.18 12.83
CA ARG A 63 9.75 -7.84 12.54
C ARG A 63 11.02 -7.58 13.36
N LEU A 64 10.99 -7.88 14.65
CA LEU A 64 12.14 -7.70 15.55
C LEU A 64 13.34 -8.56 15.14
N VAL A 65 13.13 -9.79 14.69
CA VAL A 65 14.20 -10.68 14.19
C VAL A 65 14.81 -10.12 12.91
N ARG A 66 13.99 -9.73 11.93
CA ARG A 66 14.46 -9.19 10.65
C ARG A 66 15.30 -7.91 10.82
N GLN A 67 14.93 -7.07 11.80
CA GLN A 67 15.68 -5.85 12.13
C GLN A 67 16.91 -6.10 13.01
N GLY A 68 17.22 -7.36 13.35
CA GLY A 68 18.34 -7.72 14.23
C GLY A 68 18.17 -7.22 15.66
N ARG A 69 16.94 -6.91 16.11
CA ARG A 69 16.65 -6.45 17.47
C ARG A 69 16.59 -7.58 18.48
N ILE A 70 16.19 -8.76 18.03
CA ILE A 70 16.23 -10.02 18.78
C ILE A 70 16.74 -11.12 17.84
N SER A 71 17.31 -12.17 18.42
CA SER A 71 17.66 -13.40 17.70
C SER A 71 16.45 -14.31 17.49
N GLY A 72 16.53 -15.19 16.49
CA GLY A 72 15.52 -16.22 16.27
C GLY A 72 15.33 -17.14 17.49
N ASP A 73 16.40 -17.43 18.21
CA ASP A 73 16.37 -18.26 19.42
C ASP A 73 15.67 -17.55 20.60
N GLU A 74 15.82 -16.23 20.74
CA GLU A 74 15.08 -15.44 21.73
C GLU A 74 13.59 -15.43 21.44
N LEU A 75 13.21 -15.26 20.16
CA LEU A 75 11.82 -15.33 19.73
C LEU A 75 11.24 -16.73 19.99
N GLY A 76 11.98 -17.79 19.65
CA GLY A 76 11.56 -19.18 19.88
C GLY A 76 11.32 -19.49 21.36
N ARG A 77 12.21 -19.03 22.24
CA ARG A 77 12.04 -19.17 23.70
C ARG A 77 10.81 -18.42 24.22
N ALA A 78 10.60 -17.19 23.77
CA ALA A 78 9.45 -16.40 24.18
C ALA A 78 8.12 -17.02 23.72
N LEU A 79 8.08 -17.55 22.49
CA LEU A 79 6.92 -18.29 21.98
C LEU A 79 6.68 -19.57 22.78
N ALA A 80 7.71 -20.35 23.09
CA ALA A 80 7.56 -21.57 23.88
C ALA A 80 6.96 -21.29 25.27
N LEU A 81 7.40 -20.21 25.92
CA LEU A 81 6.82 -19.76 27.19
C LEU A 81 5.35 -19.39 27.07
N GLN A 82 4.98 -18.65 26.02
CA GLN A 82 3.59 -18.29 25.76
C GLN A 82 2.70 -19.52 25.52
N HIS A 83 3.19 -20.50 24.75
CA HIS A 83 2.46 -21.76 24.51
C HIS A 83 2.38 -22.65 25.75
N SER A 84 3.31 -22.50 26.71
CA SER A 84 3.32 -23.25 27.97
C SER A 84 2.34 -22.74 29.02
N GLY A 85 1.51 -21.75 28.68
CA GLY A 85 0.44 -21.23 29.54
C GLY A 85 0.75 -19.88 30.20
N ASP A 86 1.80 -19.19 29.77
CA ASP A 86 2.04 -17.80 30.18
C ASP A 86 0.98 -16.88 29.55
N SER A 87 0.21 -16.19 30.39
CA SER A 87 -0.85 -15.28 29.97
C SER A 87 -0.33 -13.94 29.47
N ARG A 88 0.97 -13.65 29.64
CA ARG A 88 1.59 -12.41 29.17
C ARG A 88 1.69 -12.37 27.64
N ARG A 89 1.71 -11.16 27.09
CA ARG A 89 1.91 -10.98 25.64
C ARG A 89 3.35 -11.29 25.27
N LEU A 90 3.56 -11.72 24.03
CA LEU A 90 4.89 -12.03 23.48
C LEU A 90 5.89 -10.87 23.71
N GLY A 91 5.46 -9.62 23.54
CA GLY A 91 6.29 -8.44 23.80
C GLY A 91 6.74 -8.33 25.26
N ASP A 92 5.85 -8.56 26.23
CA ASP A 92 6.19 -8.52 27.65
C ASP A 92 7.08 -9.70 28.07
N ILE A 93 6.91 -10.86 27.43
CA ILE A 93 7.81 -12.02 27.62
C ILE A 93 9.21 -11.68 27.09
N LEU A 94 9.31 -11.03 25.93
CA LEU A 94 10.60 -10.58 25.37
C LEU A 94 11.28 -9.51 26.25
N VAL A 95 10.51 -8.63 26.87
CA VAL A 95 11.05 -7.62 27.81
C VAL A 95 11.51 -8.28 29.11
N SER A 96 10.69 -9.15 29.71
CA SER A 96 11.01 -9.80 30.98
C SER A 96 12.15 -10.82 30.88
N SER A 97 12.34 -11.42 29.71
CA SER A 97 13.50 -12.29 29.41
C SER A 97 14.77 -11.51 29.08
N GLY A 98 14.71 -10.18 28.99
CA GLY A 98 15.85 -9.33 28.66
C GLY A 98 16.24 -9.32 27.19
N ALA A 99 15.47 -9.95 26.30
CA ALA A 99 15.73 -9.98 24.86
C ALA A 99 15.57 -8.60 24.20
N ILE A 100 14.68 -7.74 24.75
CA ILE A 100 14.47 -6.39 24.25
C ILE A 100 14.17 -5.41 25.39
N ALA A 101 14.66 -4.17 25.28
CA ALA A 101 14.30 -3.12 26.22
C ALA A 101 12.85 -2.64 25.98
N ARG A 102 12.11 -2.35 27.06
CA ARG A 102 10.72 -1.84 26.98
C ARG A 102 10.59 -0.63 26.05
N ARG A 103 11.53 0.32 26.15
CA ARG A 103 11.55 1.52 25.30
C ARG A 103 11.69 1.20 23.81
N GLU A 104 12.46 0.16 23.47
CA GLU A 104 12.62 -0.24 22.07
C GLU A 104 11.37 -0.99 21.57
N LEU A 105 10.77 -1.86 22.39
CA LEU A 105 9.50 -2.49 22.07
C LEU A 105 8.41 -1.44 21.79
N ASP A 106 8.27 -0.45 22.68
CA ASP A 106 7.28 0.63 22.52
C ASP A 106 7.53 1.43 21.23
N ARG A 107 8.79 1.69 20.89
CA ARG A 107 9.16 2.34 19.62
C ARG A 107 8.75 1.51 18.40
N GLN A 108 8.96 0.20 18.44
CA GLN A 108 8.59 -0.69 17.32
C GLN A 108 7.08 -0.87 17.18
N LEU A 109 6.36 -0.96 18.28
CA LEU A 109 4.89 -0.97 18.29
C LEU A 109 4.33 0.33 17.72
N LYS A 110 4.87 1.48 18.14
CA LYS A 110 4.49 2.79 17.60
C LYS A 110 4.68 2.84 16.08
N ALA A 111 5.85 2.41 15.59
CA ALA A 111 6.15 2.40 14.17
C ALA A 111 5.21 1.47 13.38
N GLN A 112 4.87 0.30 13.92
CA GLN A 112 3.91 -0.63 13.31
C GLN A 112 2.51 -0.02 13.21
N ILE A 113 2.05 0.64 14.28
CA ILE A 113 0.74 1.31 14.29
C ILE A 113 0.70 2.44 13.26
N GLU A 114 1.72 3.29 13.24
CA GLU A 114 1.86 4.40 12.29
C GLU A 114 1.84 3.90 10.84
N GLU A 115 2.60 2.86 10.52
CA GLU A 115 2.67 2.25 9.19
C GLU A 115 1.29 1.78 8.70
N ALA A 116 0.57 1.02 9.54
CA ALA A 116 -0.77 0.53 9.20
C ALA A 116 -1.79 1.68 9.03
N ILE A 117 -1.69 2.72 9.86
CA ILE A 117 -2.58 3.88 9.77
C ILE A 117 -2.30 4.70 8.52
N PHE A 118 -1.04 5.00 8.19
CA PHE A 118 -0.73 5.79 7.00
C PHE A 118 -1.16 5.09 5.72
N GLU A 119 -1.04 3.77 5.66
CA GLU A 119 -1.56 3.01 4.53
C GLU A 119 -3.09 3.09 4.47
N LEU A 120 -3.80 2.92 5.59
CA LEU A 120 -5.26 3.08 5.64
C LEU A 120 -5.73 4.48 5.27
N LEU A 121 -5.02 5.52 5.70
CA LEU A 121 -5.34 6.92 5.38
C LEU A 121 -5.21 7.23 3.87
N GLY A 122 -4.42 6.42 3.14
CA GLY A 122 -4.32 6.48 1.68
C GLY A 122 -5.45 5.75 0.93
N TRP A 123 -6.37 5.08 1.61
CA TRP A 123 -7.47 4.38 0.96
C TRP A 123 -8.59 5.35 0.58
N SER A 124 -8.88 5.41 -0.72
CA SER A 124 -9.99 6.19 -1.30
C SER A 124 -11.28 5.38 -1.46
N GLU A 125 -11.26 4.09 -1.14
CA GLU A 125 -12.39 3.18 -1.30
C GLU A 125 -12.37 2.06 -0.26
N GLY A 126 -13.53 1.48 -0.03
CA GLY A 126 -13.77 0.44 0.95
C GLY A 126 -15.02 0.72 1.77
N TYR A 127 -15.27 -0.13 2.75
CA TYR A 127 -16.36 0.01 3.71
C TYR A 127 -15.77 0.00 5.11
N PHE A 128 -16.18 0.94 5.95
CA PHE A 128 -15.76 0.99 7.34
C PHE A 128 -16.92 0.71 8.28
N ARG A 129 -16.60 0.16 9.44
CA ARG A 129 -17.54 -0.09 10.52
C ARG A 129 -16.84 0.05 11.86
N PHE A 130 -17.40 0.89 12.71
CA PHE A 130 -16.94 1.10 14.08
C PHE A 130 -17.89 0.45 15.07
N GLU A 131 -17.32 -0.39 15.94
CA GLU A 131 -18.03 -1.05 17.02
C GLU A 131 -17.62 -0.39 18.34
N ASP A 132 -18.58 0.30 18.97
CA ASP A 132 -18.42 0.98 20.26
C ASP A 132 -18.32 -0.07 21.37
N GLY A 133 -17.31 0.03 22.23
CA GLY A 133 -17.03 -0.97 23.27
C GLY A 133 -15.62 -0.86 23.82
N ALA A 134 -15.31 -1.63 24.87
CA ALA A 134 -13.92 -1.77 25.28
C ALA A 134 -13.14 -2.36 24.10
N PRO A 135 -12.00 -1.75 23.69
CA PRO A 135 -11.09 -2.45 22.79
C PRO A 135 -10.81 -3.81 23.42
N CYS A 136 -10.89 -4.89 22.63
CA CYS A 136 -10.92 -6.28 23.11
C CYS A 136 -10.03 -6.46 24.35
N GLU A 137 -10.47 -7.17 25.40
CA GLU A 137 -9.80 -7.26 26.71
C GLU A 137 -8.28 -7.59 26.66
N GLY A 138 -7.76 -8.05 25.52
CA GLY A 138 -6.34 -8.18 25.18
C GLY A 138 -5.66 -6.96 24.50
N VAL A 139 -6.24 -5.76 24.48
CA VAL A 139 -5.68 -4.51 23.90
C VAL A 139 -5.46 -3.42 24.97
N VAL A 140 -6.15 -3.51 26.10
CA VAL A 140 -6.18 -2.50 27.18
C VAL A 140 -4.81 -2.27 27.85
N GLU A 141 -3.88 -3.22 27.76
CA GLU A 141 -2.47 -3.03 28.15
C GLU A 141 -1.54 -2.76 26.94
N ALA A 142 -1.98 -1.97 25.97
CA ALA A 142 -1.07 -1.41 24.98
C ALA A 142 -0.30 -0.23 25.63
N PRO A 143 1.03 -0.31 25.85
CA PRO A 143 1.78 0.81 26.43
C PRO A 143 1.76 2.09 25.58
N VAL A 144 1.40 1.97 24.31
CA VAL A 144 1.49 3.04 23.33
C VAL A 144 0.08 3.49 22.97
N ARG A 145 -0.25 4.72 23.37
CA ARG A 145 -1.42 5.45 22.89
C ARG A 145 -0.96 6.61 22.03
N ILE A 146 -1.33 6.59 20.76
CA ILE A 146 -0.98 7.62 19.79
C ILE A 146 -2.18 8.57 19.63
N PRO A 147 -2.01 9.89 19.85
CA PRO A 147 -3.05 10.86 19.56
C PRO A 147 -3.43 10.85 18.08
N THR A 148 -4.72 10.82 17.79
CA THR A 148 -5.25 10.79 16.42
C THR A 148 -4.89 12.05 15.65
N GLU A 149 -4.98 13.23 16.28
CA GLU A 149 -4.53 14.50 15.69
C GLU A 149 -3.09 14.44 15.18
N GLY A 150 -2.16 13.89 15.97
CA GLY A 150 -0.75 13.77 15.57
C GLY A 150 -0.54 12.86 14.36
N LEU A 151 -1.33 11.78 14.26
CA LEU A 151 -1.30 10.88 13.10
C LEU A 151 -1.86 11.56 11.86
N LEU A 152 -2.97 12.30 11.98
CA LEU A 152 -3.59 13.01 10.86
C LEU A 152 -2.68 14.14 10.36
N MET A 153 -2.06 14.91 11.26
CA MET A 153 -1.10 15.95 10.89
C MET A 153 0.13 15.36 10.19
N GLU A 154 0.66 14.26 10.71
CA GLU A 154 1.81 13.59 10.09
C GLU A 154 1.44 12.99 8.72
N ALA A 155 0.24 12.44 8.56
CA ALA A 155 -0.26 11.97 7.27
C ALA A 155 -0.40 13.10 6.26
N ALA A 156 -0.95 14.26 6.68
CA ALA A 156 -1.05 15.45 5.83
C ALA A 156 0.34 15.95 5.43
N ARG A 157 1.28 16.04 6.39
CA ARG A 157 2.67 16.41 6.12
C ARG A 157 3.33 15.46 5.11
N ARG A 158 3.13 14.15 5.26
CA ARG A 158 3.64 13.15 4.32
C ARG A 158 3.02 13.27 2.94
N SER A 159 1.72 13.58 2.85
CA SER A 159 1.04 13.83 1.57
C SER A 159 1.64 15.06 0.86
N ASP A 160 1.81 16.17 1.58
CA ASP A 160 2.42 17.39 1.05
C ASP A 160 3.87 17.17 0.62
N GLU A 161 4.63 16.40 1.42
CA GLU A 161 6.00 16.01 1.09
C GLU A 161 6.05 15.11 -0.13
N TRP A 162 5.13 14.15 -0.25
CA TRP A 162 5.03 13.29 -1.41
C TRP A 162 4.76 14.10 -2.68
N SER A 163 3.85 15.08 -2.65
CA SER A 163 3.60 15.98 -3.79
C SER A 163 4.84 16.77 -4.24
N ARG A 164 5.77 17.06 -3.32
CA ARG A 164 7.07 17.69 -3.67
C ARG A 164 8.07 16.69 -4.23
N ILE A 165 8.09 15.48 -3.66
CA ILE A 165 8.95 14.38 -4.07
C ILE A 165 8.58 13.91 -5.48
N GLU A 166 7.28 13.84 -5.81
CA GLU A 166 6.72 13.37 -7.08
C GLU A 166 7.33 14.06 -8.30
N ALA A 167 7.73 15.34 -8.18
CA ALA A 167 8.38 16.09 -9.26
C ALA A 167 9.71 15.47 -9.72
N LYS A 168 10.44 14.76 -8.84
CA LYS A 168 11.71 14.06 -9.16
C LYS A 168 11.63 12.54 -9.00
N VAL A 169 10.71 12.05 -8.18
CA VAL A 169 10.43 10.63 -7.96
C VAL A 169 8.96 10.38 -8.26
N PRO A 170 8.57 10.34 -9.54
CA PRO A 170 7.17 10.12 -9.94
C PRO A 170 6.64 8.75 -9.52
N HIS A 171 7.54 7.77 -9.33
CA HIS A 171 7.23 6.43 -8.86
C HIS A 171 8.46 5.79 -8.22
N LEU A 172 8.27 4.71 -7.45
CA LEU A 172 9.36 3.99 -6.78
C LEU A 172 10.25 3.16 -7.72
N ARG A 173 9.89 3.04 -9.01
CA ARG A 173 10.72 2.40 -10.05
C ARG A 173 11.87 3.28 -10.57
N VAL A 174 12.08 4.46 -9.98
CA VAL A 174 13.20 5.35 -10.32
C VAL A 174 14.51 4.73 -9.85
N VAL A 175 15.55 4.87 -10.66
CA VAL A 175 16.89 4.35 -10.34
C VAL A 175 17.80 5.48 -9.91
N PRO A 176 18.25 5.48 -8.65
CA PRO A 176 19.30 6.38 -8.23
C PRO A 176 20.63 5.97 -8.86
N ARG A 177 21.40 6.94 -9.33
CA ARG A 177 22.76 6.77 -9.87
C ARG A 177 23.68 7.80 -9.24
N LEU A 178 24.95 7.43 -9.05
CA LEU A 178 25.96 8.43 -8.73
C LEU A 178 26.19 9.32 -9.96
N PRO A 179 26.34 10.64 -9.79
CA PRO A 179 26.68 11.52 -10.89
C PRO A 179 28.04 11.14 -11.48
N PRO A 180 28.29 11.43 -12.78
CA PRO A 180 29.60 11.23 -13.39
C PRO A 180 30.69 11.97 -12.60
N ALA A 181 31.91 11.41 -12.55
CA ALA A 181 33.02 11.86 -11.70
C ALA A 181 33.37 13.35 -11.89
N ASP A 182 33.05 13.89 -13.05
CA ASP A 182 33.26 15.26 -13.50
C ASP A 182 32.35 16.28 -12.79
N ALA A 183 31.31 15.81 -12.09
CA ALA A 183 30.28 16.62 -11.44
C ALA A 183 30.49 16.84 -9.94
N ALA A 184 31.59 16.37 -9.36
CA ALA A 184 31.83 16.51 -7.92
C ALA A 184 32.22 17.95 -7.53
N ALA A 185 31.26 18.71 -7.02
CA ALA A 185 31.55 19.80 -6.09
C ALA A 185 32.14 19.20 -4.81
N GLY A 186 33.42 19.50 -4.54
CA GLY A 186 34.19 18.99 -3.42
C GLY A 186 33.81 19.61 -2.07
N ASP A 187 32.56 19.51 -1.67
CA ASP A 187 32.09 19.93 -0.35
C ASP A 187 31.88 18.75 0.59
N ARG A 188 32.12 18.95 1.88
CA ARG A 188 31.86 17.93 2.90
C ARG A 188 30.35 17.73 3.03
N LEU A 189 29.89 16.53 2.68
CA LEU A 189 28.49 16.14 2.83
C LEU A 189 28.24 15.66 4.27
N ASP A 190 27.47 16.42 5.03
CA ASP A 190 26.96 16.01 6.34
C ASP A 190 25.67 15.20 6.14
N LEU A 191 25.83 13.89 5.96
CA LEU A 191 24.71 12.97 5.75
C LEU A 191 24.23 12.37 7.09
N THR A 192 22.93 12.27 7.24
CA THR A 192 22.27 11.49 8.29
C THR A 192 22.56 9.98 8.14
N PRO A 193 22.38 9.15 9.18
CA PRO A 193 22.58 7.71 9.07
C PRO A 193 21.74 7.06 7.97
N LEU A 194 20.48 7.49 7.78
CA LEU A 194 19.62 6.97 6.73
C LEU A 194 20.07 7.43 5.33
N GLU A 195 20.53 8.67 5.18
CA GLU A 195 21.10 9.16 3.91
C GLU A 195 22.36 8.37 3.54
N TRP A 196 23.21 8.07 4.51
CA TRP A 196 24.36 7.19 4.31
C TRP A 196 23.95 5.77 3.91
N GLU A 197 22.96 5.17 4.59
CA GLU A 197 22.44 3.84 4.26
C GLU A 197 21.93 3.77 2.82
N VAL A 198 21.09 4.74 2.43
CA VAL A 198 20.53 4.79 1.07
C VAL A 198 21.63 5.04 0.05
N LEU A 199 22.51 6.03 0.27
CA LEU A 199 23.61 6.35 -0.64
C LEU A 199 24.55 5.17 -0.86
N ALA A 200 24.90 4.44 0.21
CA ALA A 200 25.77 3.27 0.13
C ALA A 200 25.13 2.11 -0.66
N ALA A 201 23.80 2.07 -0.73
CA ALA A 201 23.06 1.07 -1.50
C ALA A 201 22.86 1.47 -2.98
N VAL A 202 23.15 2.71 -3.37
CA VAL A 202 23.02 3.18 -4.76
C VAL A 202 24.10 2.54 -5.64
N ASP A 203 23.67 1.70 -6.58
CA ASP A 203 24.53 0.99 -7.55
C ASP A 203 24.23 1.37 -9.01
N GLY A 204 23.19 2.17 -9.25
CA GLY A 204 22.72 2.52 -10.59
C GLY A 204 21.89 1.46 -11.31
N VAL A 205 21.55 0.37 -10.61
CA VAL A 205 20.80 -0.79 -11.13
C VAL A 205 19.60 -1.15 -10.25
N ARG A 206 19.54 -0.85 -8.97
CA ARG A 206 18.32 -1.13 -8.19
C ARG A 206 17.41 0.09 -8.17
N ASP A 207 16.10 -0.14 -8.26
CA ASP A 207 15.10 0.92 -8.09
C ASP A 207 14.83 1.18 -6.60
N LEU A 208 14.18 2.32 -6.29
CA LEU A 208 13.89 2.71 -4.91
C LEU A 208 13.00 1.70 -4.16
N HIS A 209 12.13 0.97 -4.86
CA HIS A 209 11.31 -0.09 -4.26
C HIS A 209 12.17 -1.25 -3.76
N VAL A 210 13.09 -1.75 -4.58
CA VAL A 210 14.04 -2.81 -4.20
C VAL A 210 14.93 -2.34 -3.05
N LEU A 211 15.44 -1.11 -3.12
CA LEU A 211 16.28 -0.54 -2.06
C LEU A 211 15.53 -0.43 -0.73
N ALA A 212 14.26 -0.04 -0.73
CA ALA A 212 13.44 0.01 0.49
C ALA A 212 13.27 -1.37 1.14
N ALA A 213 12.99 -2.39 0.32
CA ALA A 213 12.83 -3.76 0.80
C ALA A 213 14.13 -4.31 1.42
N GLU A 214 15.28 -4.11 0.77
CA GLU A 214 16.59 -4.60 1.24
C GLU A 214 17.08 -3.87 2.49
N LEU A 215 16.88 -2.55 2.56
CA LEU A 215 17.25 -1.76 3.74
C LEU A 215 16.29 -1.96 4.92
N GLY A 216 15.14 -2.62 4.70
CA GLY A 216 14.09 -2.77 5.71
C GLY A 216 13.51 -1.42 6.14
N ARG A 217 13.45 -0.46 5.21
CA ARG A 217 12.94 0.90 5.40
C ARG A 217 11.60 1.07 4.69
N SER A 218 10.82 2.08 5.08
CA SER A 218 9.60 2.40 4.36
C SER A 218 9.93 2.98 2.97
N GLU A 219 9.10 2.68 1.98
CA GLU A 219 9.26 3.22 0.62
C GLU A 219 9.25 4.75 0.63
N PHE A 220 8.41 5.34 1.49
CA PHE A 220 8.34 6.79 1.69
C PHE A 220 9.66 7.37 2.20
N ASP A 221 10.27 6.75 3.22
CA ASP A 221 11.53 7.22 3.78
C ASP A 221 12.66 7.13 2.75
N VAL A 222 12.73 6.04 1.98
CA VAL A 222 13.74 5.87 0.92
C VAL A 222 13.53 6.87 -0.22
N ALA A 223 12.29 7.06 -0.68
CA ALA A 223 11.97 8.04 -1.71
C ALA A 223 12.30 9.48 -1.26
N ARG A 224 11.96 9.84 -0.02
CA ARG A 224 12.32 11.14 0.56
C ARG A 224 13.83 11.32 0.62
N THR A 225 14.56 10.33 1.11
CA THR A 225 16.03 10.37 1.19
C THR A 225 16.65 10.49 -0.20
N ALA A 226 16.16 9.74 -1.18
CA ALA A 226 16.62 9.84 -2.57
C ALA A 226 16.34 11.22 -3.17
N TYR A 227 15.18 11.80 -2.90
CA TYR A 227 14.86 13.18 -3.28
C TYR A 227 15.85 14.18 -2.66
N THR A 228 16.13 14.08 -1.35
CA THR A 228 17.07 14.97 -0.66
C THR A 228 18.48 14.86 -1.25
N LEU A 229 18.98 13.63 -1.42
CA LEU A 229 20.28 13.38 -2.04
C LEU A 229 20.35 13.91 -3.48
N SER A 230 19.25 13.80 -4.23
CA SER A 230 19.18 14.34 -5.60
C SER A 230 19.10 15.85 -5.65
N ALA A 231 18.39 16.48 -4.71
CA ALA A 231 18.37 17.93 -4.56
C ALA A 231 19.75 18.48 -4.17
N ALA A 232 20.53 17.74 -3.39
CA ALA A 232 21.92 18.05 -3.05
C ALA A 232 22.92 17.71 -4.18
N GLY A 233 22.47 17.12 -5.30
CA GLY A 233 23.33 16.73 -6.42
C GLY A 233 24.23 15.51 -6.13
N VAL A 234 24.04 14.82 -5.00
CA VAL A 234 24.81 13.63 -4.60
C VAL A 234 24.42 12.41 -5.45
N ILE A 235 23.16 12.35 -5.88
CA ILE A 235 22.66 11.32 -6.79
C ILE A 235 21.86 11.95 -7.94
N VAL A 236 21.87 11.29 -9.09
CA VAL A 236 20.99 11.57 -10.21
C VAL A 236 19.87 10.54 -10.20
N LEU A 237 18.64 11.02 -10.24
CA LEU A 237 17.46 10.18 -10.36
C LEU A 237 17.13 10.06 -11.83
N ASP A 238 17.37 8.88 -12.39
CA ASP A 238 17.07 8.63 -13.79
C ASP A 238 15.60 8.23 -13.90
N SER A 239 14.74 9.21 -14.17
CA SER A 239 13.33 8.97 -14.50
C SER A 239 13.15 8.20 -15.81
N GLY A 240 14.24 7.97 -16.56
CA GLY A 240 14.27 7.29 -17.86
C GLY A 240 14.95 5.92 -17.88
N GLY A 241 15.33 5.37 -16.73
CA GLY A 241 16.11 4.13 -16.68
C GLY A 241 15.48 3.06 -15.79
N SER A 242 14.46 2.35 -16.27
CA SER A 242 14.07 1.06 -15.68
C SER A 242 15.30 0.14 -15.62
N PRO A 243 15.75 -0.36 -14.46
CA PRO A 243 16.82 -1.33 -14.41
C PRO A 243 16.16 -2.70 -14.40
N GLY A 244 15.69 -3.05 -15.59
CA GLY A 244 14.80 -4.15 -15.77
C GLY A 244 14.33 -4.14 -17.20
N LYS A 245 15.27 -4.32 -18.12
CA LYS A 245 15.01 -5.29 -19.19
C LYS A 245 14.69 -6.60 -18.46
N ASP A 246 13.42 -6.73 -18.07
CA ASP A 246 12.66 -7.96 -17.87
C ASP A 246 11.33 -7.77 -17.10
N ASN A 247 10.94 -6.57 -16.63
CA ASN A 247 9.55 -6.30 -16.20
C ASN A 247 9.25 -4.80 -16.24
N GLY A 248 8.94 -4.28 -17.44
CA GLY A 248 8.70 -2.86 -17.64
C GLY A 248 7.38 -2.37 -17.03
N GLY A 249 7.18 -1.05 -17.01
CA GLY A 249 5.97 -0.42 -16.49
C GLY A 249 4.66 -0.90 -17.14
N PRO A 250 3.51 -0.29 -16.79
CA PRO A 250 2.19 -0.67 -17.31
C PRO A 250 2.18 -0.86 -18.83
N GLN A 251 2.93 -0.02 -19.55
CA GLN A 251 3.05 -0.10 -21.01
C GLN A 251 3.73 -1.39 -21.49
N VAL A 252 4.84 -1.80 -20.89
CA VAL A 252 5.59 -3.02 -21.29
C VAL A 252 4.85 -4.30 -20.88
N LEU A 253 4.19 -4.29 -19.72
CA LEU A 253 3.31 -5.40 -19.29
C LEU A 253 2.12 -5.58 -20.24
N LEU A 254 1.68 -4.49 -20.88
CA LEU A 254 0.56 -4.48 -21.81
C LEU A 254 0.98 -4.68 -23.28
N GLU A 255 2.26 -4.54 -23.64
CA GLU A 255 2.74 -4.73 -25.02
C GLU A 255 2.35 -6.09 -25.60
N PRO A 256 2.53 -7.24 -24.90
CA PRO A 256 2.10 -8.54 -25.44
C PRO A 256 0.59 -8.60 -25.65
N ALA A 257 -0.19 -7.98 -24.76
CA ALA A 257 -1.64 -7.89 -24.90
C ALA A 257 -2.06 -6.99 -26.07
N ARG A 258 -1.38 -5.86 -26.29
CA ARG A 258 -1.62 -4.95 -27.43
C ARG A 258 -1.29 -5.63 -28.76
N GLN A 259 -0.18 -6.37 -28.82
CA GLN A 259 0.23 -7.10 -30.01
C GLN A 259 -0.79 -8.19 -30.36
N ALA A 260 -1.24 -8.97 -29.36
CA ALA A 260 -2.29 -9.96 -29.54
C ALA A 260 -3.62 -9.33 -29.99
N LEU A 261 -4.01 -8.18 -29.39
CA LEU A 261 -5.19 -7.41 -29.81
C LEU A 261 -5.09 -6.93 -31.26
N ALA A 262 -3.92 -6.42 -31.68
CA ALA A 262 -3.68 -5.97 -33.04
C ALA A 262 -3.76 -7.12 -34.06
N GLN A 263 -3.46 -8.35 -33.63
CA GLN A 263 -3.57 -9.58 -34.43
C GLN A 263 -4.96 -10.22 -34.37
N GLY A 264 -5.90 -9.65 -33.60
CA GLY A 264 -7.24 -10.23 -33.40
C GLY A 264 -7.27 -11.46 -32.50
N GLU A 265 -6.18 -11.75 -31.79
CA GLU A 265 -6.04 -12.90 -30.91
C GLU A 265 -6.58 -12.59 -29.51
N TYR A 266 -7.90 -12.36 -29.40
CA TYR A 266 -8.55 -11.89 -28.18
C TYR A 266 -8.40 -12.83 -26.97
N GLU A 267 -8.29 -14.14 -27.19
CA GLU A 267 -8.12 -15.11 -26.11
C GLU A 267 -6.72 -15.05 -25.48
N LYS A 268 -5.68 -14.91 -26.31
CA LYS A 268 -4.31 -14.73 -25.84
C LYS A 268 -4.16 -13.37 -25.13
N ALA A 269 -4.74 -12.31 -25.70
CA ALA A 269 -4.76 -10.99 -25.08
C ALA A 269 -5.45 -11.02 -23.70
N ALA A 270 -6.59 -11.70 -23.59
CA ALA A 270 -7.31 -11.85 -22.32
C ALA A 270 -6.46 -12.54 -21.24
N ASN A 271 -5.73 -13.60 -21.59
CA ASN A 271 -4.89 -14.33 -20.64
C ASN A 271 -3.75 -13.45 -20.11
N VAL A 272 -3.05 -12.73 -20.99
CA VAL A 272 -2.00 -11.79 -20.59
C VAL A 272 -2.56 -10.69 -19.67
N LEU A 273 -3.69 -10.10 -20.05
CA LEU A 273 -4.34 -9.05 -19.25
C LEU A 273 -4.80 -9.55 -17.89
N GLN A 274 -5.23 -10.81 -17.80
CA GLN A 274 -5.59 -11.43 -16.54
C GLN A 274 -4.37 -11.61 -15.62
N GLU A 275 -3.22 -12.00 -16.16
CA GLU A 275 -1.96 -12.09 -15.40
C GLU A 275 -1.49 -10.72 -14.89
N VAL A 276 -1.62 -9.69 -15.74
CA VAL A 276 -1.33 -8.30 -15.36
C VAL A 276 -2.26 -7.85 -14.23
N LEU A 277 -3.57 -8.09 -14.34
CA LEU A 277 -4.56 -7.71 -13.33
C LEU A 277 -4.45 -8.50 -12.02
N ARG A 278 -3.81 -9.68 -12.02
CA ARG A 278 -3.46 -10.41 -10.79
C ARG A 278 -2.31 -9.75 -10.05
N SER A 279 -1.40 -9.12 -10.78
CA SER A 279 -0.22 -8.45 -10.23
C SER A 279 -0.54 -7.02 -9.80
N ASP A 280 -1.32 -6.30 -10.60
CA ASP A 280 -1.85 -4.97 -10.31
C ASP A 280 -3.36 -4.90 -10.61
N PRO A 281 -4.21 -5.15 -9.59
CA PRO A 281 -5.66 -5.09 -9.75
C PRO A 281 -6.22 -3.69 -10.01
N LEU A 282 -5.43 -2.61 -9.84
CA LEU A 282 -5.90 -1.23 -9.94
C LEU A 282 -5.52 -0.56 -11.27
N MET A 283 -4.78 -1.25 -12.14
CA MET A 283 -4.37 -0.75 -13.44
C MET A 283 -5.58 -0.48 -14.36
N PRO A 284 -5.94 0.79 -14.64
CA PRO A 284 -7.16 1.12 -15.38
C PRO A 284 -7.09 0.63 -16.82
N GLU A 285 -5.96 0.82 -17.48
CA GLU A 285 -5.81 0.46 -18.89
C GLU A 285 -5.94 -1.06 -19.11
N ALA A 286 -5.31 -1.87 -18.26
CA ALA A 286 -5.40 -3.33 -18.30
C ALA A 286 -6.85 -3.81 -18.16
N ARG A 287 -7.59 -3.26 -17.19
CA ARG A 287 -8.99 -3.64 -16.94
C ARG A 287 -9.90 -3.22 -18.10
N ARG A 288 -9.69 -2.03 -18.69
CA ARG A 288 -10.44 -1.58 -19.88
C ARG A 288 -10.23 -2.52 -21.07
N LEU A 289 -8.97 -2.85 -21.38
CA LEU A 289 -8.63 -3.77 -22.48
C LEU A 289 -9.14 -5.20 -22.22
N PHE A 290 -9.16 -5.64 -20.97
CA PHE A 290 -9.69 -6.96 -20.62
C PHE A 290 -11.19 -7.05 -20.91
N GLY A 291 -11.96 -6.01 -20.60
CA GLY A 291 -13.37 -5.92 -20.96
C GLY A 291 -13.60 -5.97 -22.49
N VAL A 292 -12.73 -5.33 -23.27
CA VAL A 292 -12.77 -5.40 -24.74
C VAL A 292 -12.54 -6.83 -25.23
N CYS A 293 -11.54 -7.53 -24.69
CA CYS A 293 -11.29 -8.93 -25.05
C CYS A 293 -12.48 -9.83 -24.71
N GLN A 294 -13.09 -9.65 -23.54
CA GLN A 294 -14.25 -10.42 -23.13
C GLN A 294 -15.46 -10.19 -24.04
N ALA A 295 -15.72 -8.95 -24.44
CA ALA A 295 -16.79 -8.63 -25.38
C ALA A 295 -16.53 -9.27 -26.75
N ALA A 296 -15.28 -9.22 -27.25
CA ALA A 296 -14.91 -9.85 -28.52
C ALA A 296 -15.01 -11.39 -28.48
N LEU A 297 -14.85 -12.01 -27.32
CA LEU A 297 -15.03 -13.45 -27.10
C LEU A 297 -16.50 -13.85 -26.82
N GLY A 298 -17.46 -12.93 -26.94
CA GLY A 298 -18.88 -13.18 -26.69
C GLY A 298 -19.26 -13.31 -25.21
N ARG A 299 -18.36 -12.98 -24.28
CA ARG A 299 -18.58 -13.02 -22.82
C ARG A 299 -19.15 -11.69 -22.33
N PHE A 300 -20.31 -11.30 -22.85
CA PHE A 300 -20.88 -9.96 -22.68
C PHE A 300 -21.17 -9.58 -21.22
N ARG A 301 -21.72 -10.50 -20.42
CA ARG A 301 -21.97 -10.29 -18.99
C ARG A 301 -20.68 -9.99 -18.21
N SER A 302 -19.62 -10.76 -18.48
CA SER A 302 -18.31 -10.54 -17.86
C SER A 302 -17.70 -9.20 -18.29
N ALA A 303 -17.85 -8.84 -19.57
CA ALA A 303 -17.33 -7.57 -20.10
C ALA A 303 -17.99 -6.36 -19.42
N ALA A 304 -19.32 -6.40 -19.26
CA ALA A 304 -20.08 -5.38 -18.57
C ALA A 304 -19.62 -5.18 -17.12
N GLU A 305 -19.48 -6.27 -16.35
CA GLU A 305 -18.98 -6.22 -14.98
C GLU A 305 -17.54 -5.69 -14.90
N THR A 306 -16.69 -6.05 -15.87
CA THR A 306 -15.31 -5.56 -15.96
C THR A 306 -15.26 -4.04 -16.17
N TRP A 307 -16.09 -3.49 -17.06
CA TRP A 307 -16.14 -2.04 -17.30
C TRP A 307 -16.81 -1.27 -16.17
N LYS A 308 -17.79 -1.88 -15.49
CA LYS A 308 -18.40 -1.33 -14.27
C LYS A 308 -17.40 -1.26 -13.12
N ALA A 309 -16.52 -2.26 -13.00
CA ALA A 309 -15.42 -2.22 -12.05
C ALA A 309 -14.37 -1.17 -12.45
N TRP A 310 -14.11 -1.02 -13.76
CA TRP A 310 -13.20 0.00 -14.28
C TRP A 310 -13.68 1.43 -13.97
N SER A 311 -14.97 1.74 -14.20
CA SER A 311 -15.53 3.08 -13.96
C SER A 311 -15.61 3.46 -12.47
N ARG A 312 -15.38 2.49 -11.57
CA ARG A 312 -15.32 2.71 -10.12
C ARG A 312 -13.89 2.97 -9.63
N LEU A 313 -12.88 2.82 -10.49
CA LEU A 313 -11.49 3.13 -10.13
C LEU A 313 -11.35 4.65 -9.96
N GLY A 314 -10.88 5.09 -8.79
CA GLY A 314 -10.66 6.51 -8.49
C GLY A 314 -9.34 7.08 -9.04
N THR A 315 -8.53 6.25 -9.70
CA THR A 315 -7.19 6.56 -10.19
C THR A 315 -7.14 6.45 -11.71
N HIS A 316 -7.87 7.34 -12.40
CA HIS A 316 -7.74 7.46 -13.84
C HIS A 316 -6.71 8.53 -14.18
N THR A 317 -5.79 8.24 -15.09
CA THR A 317 -5.04 9.31 -15.77
C THR A 317 -6.02 10.16 -16.57
N SER A 318 -5.74 11.45 -16.80
CA SER A 318 -6.64 12.33 -17.58
C SER A 318 -6.98 11.80 -18.98
N ALA A 319 -6.10 10.98 -19.57
CA ALA A 319 -6.35 10.28 -20.83
C ALA A 319 -7.40 9.15 -20.73
N GLU A 320 -7.43 8.43 -19.60
CA GLU A 320 -8.40 7.36 -19.34
C GLU A 320 -9.75 7.94 -18.89
N GLU A 321 -9.77 9.08 -18.18
CA GLU A 321 -11.02 9.79 -17.85
C GLU A 321 -11.77 10.24 -19.12
N ALA A 322 -11.05 10.69 -20.14
CA ALA A 322 -11.65 11.08 -21.42
C ALA A 322 -12.39 9.91 -22.13
N LEU A 323 -12.06 8.66 -21.77
CA LEU A 323 -12.68 7.46 -22.34
C LEU A 323 -13.95 7.01 -21.61
N LEU A 324 -14.28 7.60 -20.44
CA LEU A 324 -15.46 7.24 -19.64
C LEU A 324 -16.76 7.17 -20.48
N PRO A 325 -17.12 8.18 -21.30
CA PRO A 325 -18.35 8.13 -22.09
C PRO A 325 -18.37 7.04 -23.16
N ALA A 326 -17.19 6.62 -23.64
CA ALA A 326 -17.09 5.53 -24.62
C ALA A 326 -17.22 4.17 -23.93
N VAL A 327 -16.56 3.98 -22.80
CA VAL A 327 -16.62 2.74 -22.02
C VAL A 327 -18.03 2.50 -21.46
N ASP A 328 -18.73 3.54 -21.00
CA ASP A 328 -20.12 3.41 -20.55
C ASP A 328 -21.07 2.95 -21.66
N ARG A 329 -20.87 3.44 -22.90
CA ARG A 329 -21.65 2.98 -24.06
C ARG A 329 -21.37 1.51 -24.37
N LEU A 330 -20.11 1.08 -24.29
CA LEU A 330 -19.72 -0.33 -24.49
C LEU A 330 -20.33 -1.24 -23.42
N ARG A 331 -20.30 -0.80 -22.16
CA ARG A 331 -20.94 -1.50 -21.03
C ARG A 331 -22.43 -1.69 -21.25
N GLN A 332 -23.17 -0.61 -21.54
CA GLN A 332 -24.62 -0.69 -21.77
C GLN A 332 -24.96 -1.58 -22.97
N ALA A 333 -24.15 -1.56 -24.02
CA ALA A 333 -24.35 -2.45 -25.17
C ALA A 333 -24.11 -3.93 -24.82
N ALA A 334 -23.08 -4.23 -24.02
CA ALA A 334 -22.80 -5.58 -23.57
C ALA A 334 -23.85 -6.10 -22.57
N GLU A 335 -24.35 -5.25 -21.67
CA GLU A 335 -25.46 -5.59 -20.76
C GLU A 335 -26.71 -6.00 -21.57
N ARG A 336 -27.13 -5.17 -22.53
CA ARG A 336 -28.29 -5.47 -23.39
C ARG A 336 -28.12 -6.73 -24.21
N LEU A 337 -26.94 -6.95 -24.81
CA LEU A 337 -26.66 -8.16 -25.58
C LEU A 337 -26.67 -9.42 -24.70
N ALA A 338 -26.19 -9.33 -23.47
CA ALA A 338 -26.24 -10.45 -22.53
C ALA A 338 -27.69 -10.82 -22.17
N GLU A 339 -28.52 -9.82 -21.85
CA GLU A 339 -29.93 -10.00 -21.51
C GLU A 339 -30.73 -10.62 -22.66
N GLU A 340 -30.58 -10.10 -23.88
CA GLU A 340 -31.28 -10.61 -25.06
C GLU A 340 -30.85 -12.04 -25.40
N LEU A 341 -29.55 -12.35 -25.40
CA LEU A 341 -29.06 -13.70 -25.68
C LEU A 341 -29.48 -14.74 -24.64
N GLU A 342 -29.66 -14.33 -23.38
CA GLU A 342 -30.19 -15.20 -22.33
C GLU A 342 -31.67 -15.48 -22.52
N SER A 343 -32.45 -14.48 -23.00
CA SER A 343 -33.87 -14.66 -23.29
C SER A 343 -34.16 -15.68 -24.42
N TYR A 344 -33.19 -15.93 -25.31
CA TYR A 344 -33.26 -16.97 -26.33
C TYR A 344 -32.82 -18.36 -25.85
N ARG A 345 -32.30 -18.49 -24.63
CA ARG A 345 -31.89 -19.78 -24.04
C ARG A 345 -32.99 -20.43 -23.21
N ASP A 346 -33.96 -19.66 -22.75
CA ASP A 346 -35.17 -20.10 -22.03
C ASP A 346 -36.30 -20.49 -23.02
#